data_AF-A0A811QF07-F1
#
_entry.id   AF-A0A811QF07-F1
#
_cell.length_a   1.000
_cell.length_b   1.000
_cell.length_c   1.000
_cell.angle_alpha   90.00
_cell.angle_beta   90.00
_cell.angle_gamma   90.00
#
_symmetry.space_group_name_H-M   'P 1'
#
loop_
_entity.id
_entity.type
_entity.pdbx_description
1 polymer ?
#
loop_
_entity_poly.entity_id
_entity_poly.type
_entity_poly.pdbx_seq_one_letter_code
_entity_poly.pdbx_strand_id
1 'polypeptide(L)'
;MGDTPDQEMLDVKSAGDGELQVGPGVPASRCSPAIGNLGICDAAANQEAPVKDVEMAEDQPPAGLSYTVDDHRSSFTEFIKDLRVILADHQDREDICDRHVDPNISSSRKHPLLPKPRAEQPVRWIRIKLQLQVVEGEESSSSATLLMRDDNVDVIGFINQSGVCYDFADRKRSARRILPQEYKPVLLGWGNSYKSILGVRKEEEVMDRLTSANLGKTFATHAVRLLSRYPHEVDGIEMTPMLALVGLKFMVSESARMNPVRDTIARGWDTGTGFTKQLMTDYVWKYVEMSRRLRHWKRGNYAERRPDSELRDIYLVLNVHAELVYTIGDEISFISFMTDLRRKLAEHPDSEDILGGHKDPNLSETGDHPVLAKQRADEQPARWIHVTLQAVEGRGNVVDNPVHEG
;
A
#
# COMPACT_ATOMS: atom_id res chain seq x y z
N MET A 1 42.01 28.55 -40.82
CA MET A 1 41.68 29.89 -40.29
C MET A 1 40.34 29.71 -39.62
N GLY A 2 40.28 29.39 -38.32
CA GLY A 2 40.74 30.24 -37.21
C GLY A 2 39.61 31.23 -36.91
N ASP A 3 39.07 31.41 -35.70
CA ASP A 3 39.52 31.10 -34.35
C ASP A 3 38.31 31.11 -33.38
N THR A 4 38.49 30.47 -32.23
CA THR A 4 37.85 30.74 -30.93
C THR A 4 38.10 32.19 -30.47
N PRO A 5 37.29 32.74 -29.54
CA PRO A 5 37.65 32.84 -28.11
C PRO A 5 36.42 32.67 -27.17
N ASP A 6 36.46 32.58 -25.84
CA ASP A 6 37.51 32.53 -24.82
C ASP A 6 36.91 31.89 -23.56
N GLN A 7 37.78 31.23 -22.80
CA GLN A 7 37.50 30.52 -21.56
C GLN A 7 38.32 31.20 -20.45
N GLU A 8 37.66 31.80 -19.46
CA GLU A 8 38.34 32.36 -18.28
C GLU A 8 38.35 31.36 -17.11
N MET A 9 39.57 31.08 -16.67
CA MET A 9 39.97 30.35 -15.46
C MET A 9 39.66 31.15 -14.19
N LEU A 10 39.31 30.46 -13.10
CA LEU A 10 39.82 30.78 -11.77
C LEU A 10 40.19 29.49 -11.01
N ASP A 11 41.51 29.32 -10.84
CA ASP A 11 42.18 28.40 -9.92
C ASP A 11 42.08 28.90 -8.47
N VAL A 12 41.77 28.02 -7.50
CA VAL A 12 42.35 28.09 -6.15
C VAL A 12 42.54 26.67 -5.55
N LYS A 13 43.79 26.18 -5.68
CA LYS A 13 44.68 25.50 -4.71
C LYS A 13 44.17 24.37 -3.80
N SER A 14 44.80 23.21 -4.02
CA SER A 14 45.02 22.07 -3.10
C SER A 14 46.13 22.34 -2.07
N ALA A 15 45.93 21.85 -0.84
CA ALA A 15 46.92 21.37 0.15
C ALA A 15 46.12 20.70 1.29
N GLY A 16 46.48 19.57 1.90
CA GLY A 16 47.61 18.66 1.78
C GLY A 16 47.35 17.41 2.65
N ASP A 17 48.23 16.44 2.49
CA ASP A 17 48.19 15.06 2.98
C ASP A 17 48.22 14.86 4.50
N GLY A 18 47.75 13.69 4.92
CA GLY A 18 47.96 13.14 6.26
C GLY A 18 47.62 11.64 6.33
N GLU A 19 48.52 10.78 5.86
CA GLU A 19 48.54 9.33 6.10
C GLU A 19 48.69 8.99 7.60
N LEU A 20 48.10 7.86 8.02
CA LEU A 20 48.65 7.03 9.09
C LEU A 20 48.24 5.56 8.91
N GLN A 21 49.27 4.71 8.74
CA GLN A 21 49.20 3.26 8.52
C GLN A 21 49.07 2.45 9.83
N VAL A 22 48.27 1.38 9.75
CA VAL A 22 48.47 -0.04 10.14
C VAL A 22 49.28 -0.40 11.40
N GLY A 23 48.69 -1.26 12.25
CA GLY A 23 49.43 -2.22 13.09
C GLY A 23 48.53 -3.16 13.93
N PRO A 24 48.76 -4.49 14.00
CA PRO A 24 47.74 -5.51 14.32
C PRO A 24 47.91 -6.21 15.70
N GLY A 25 46.91 -6.99 16.14
CA GLY A 25 47.09 -7.95 17.25
C GLY A 25 45.81 -8.63 17.79
N VAL A 26 45.57 -9.87 17.37
CA VAL A 26 44.84 -10.95 18.10
C VAL A 26 45.97 -11.91 18.58
N PRO A 27 45.87 -12.81 19.60
CA PRO A 27 44.64 -13.45 20.07
C PRO A 27 44.57 -13.93 21.56
N ALA A 28 43.43 -14.56 21.86
CA ALA A 28 43.27 -15.83 22.60
C ALA A 28 43.22 -15.89 24.15
N SER A 29 42.09 -16.47 24.60
CA SER A 29 42.00 -17.68 25.44
C SER A 29 42.13 -17.55 26.97
N ARG A 30 41.08 -18.00 27.67
CA ARG A 30 41.03 -19.18 28.59
C ARG A 30 39.74 -19.08 29.43
N CYS A 31 38.79 -19.99 29.27
CA CYS A 31 38.63 -21.23 30.06
C CYS A 31 38.54 -21.01 31.58
N SER A 32 37.30 -21.13 32.09
CA SER A 32 36.85 -21.70 33.38
C SER A 32 37.77 -22.83 33.91
N PRO A 33 37.78 -23.24 35.21
CA PRO A 33 36.57 -23.59 35.95
C PRO A 33 36.55 -23.56 37.51
N ALA A 34 35.32 -23.45 38.04
CA ALA A 34 34.67 -24.29 39.06
C ALA A 34 35.02 -24.25 40.57
N ILE A 35 33.95 -24.57 41.30
CA ILE A 35 33.80 -25.26 42.60
C ILE A 35 33.69 -24.39 43.84
N GLY A 36 32.56 -24.54 44.56
CA GLY A 36 32.51 -24.30 46.01
C GLY A 36 31.13 -23.93 46.58
N ASN A 37 30.26 -24.92 46.76
CA ASN A 37 29.07 -24.83 47.62
C ASN A 37 29.46 -24.46 49.07
N LEU A 38 28.69 -23.58 49.73
CA LEU A 38 27.99 -23.80 51.00
C LEU A 38 27.56 -22.49 51.66
N GLY A 39 26.23 -22.31 51.76
CA GLY A 39 25.60 -22.11 53.06
C GLY A 39 25.51 -20.69 53.64
N ILE A 40 24.24 -20.34 53.90
CA ILE A 40 23.71 -19.55 55.01
C ILE A 40 23.32 -18.10 54.69
N CYS A 41 22.01 -17.95 54.79
CA CYS A 41 21.14 -16.79 54.74
C CYS A 41 21.69 -15.57 55.47
N ASP A 42 21.58 -14.40 54.83
CA ASP A 42 21.08 -13.20 55.51
C ASP A 42 20.36 -12.29 54.54
N ALA A 43 19.17 -11.88 54.96
CA ALA A 43 18.25 -11.05 54.22
C ALA A 43 18.76 -9.60 54.19
N ALA A 44 19.00 -9.07 53.01
CA ALA A 44 19.14 -7.63 52.79
C ALA A 44 18.35 -7.24 51.54
N ALA A 45 17.35 -6.39 51.77
CA ALA A 45 16.42 -5.89 50.79
C ALA A 45 17.13 -5.15 49.65
N ASN A 46 16.95 -5.64 48.42
CA ASN A 46 17.04 -4.82 47.22
C ASN A 46 15.64 -4.71 46.64
N GLN A 47 15.09 -3.50 46.69
CA GLN A 47 13.90 -3.12 45.93
C GLN A 47 14.26 -3.17 44.44
N GLU A 48 13.96 -4.29 43.80
CA GLU A 48 13.77 -4.30 42.35
C GLU A 48 12.46 -3.57 42.06
N ALA A 49 12.57 -2.47 41.32
CA ALA A 49 11.43 -1.80 40.72
C ALA A 49 10.64 -2.83 39.89
N PRO A 50 9.30 -2.82 39.92
CA PRO A 50 8.53 -3.74 39.13
C PRO A 50 8.85 -3.45 37.67
N VAL A 51 9.45 -4.45 37.00
CA VAL A 51 9.39 -4.57 35.55
C VAL A 51 7.90 -4.48 35.24
N LYS A 52 7.48 -3.36 34.65
CA LYS A 52 6.18 -3.27 34.04
C LYS A 52 6.22 -4.27 32.91
N ASP A 53 5.69 -5.46 33.17
CA ASP A 53 5.20 -6.32 32.12
C ASP A 53 4.33 -5.42 31.25
N VAL A 54 4.85 -5.11 30.06
CA VAL A 54 4.04 -4.55 29.01
C VAL A 54 3.09 -5.69 28.67
N GLU A 55 1.91 -5.66 29.27
CA GLU A 55 0.70 -6.30 28.77
C GLU A 55 0.53 -5.79 27.34
N MET A 56 1.23 -6.45 26.42
CA MET A 56 1.02 -6.35 24.99
C MET A 56 -0.39 -6.86 24.79
N ALA A 57 -1.26 -5.95 24.35
CA ALA A 57 -2.66 -6.21 24.07
C ALA A 57 -2.83 -7.59 23.43
N GLU A 58 -3.59 -8.45 24.12
CA GLU A 58 -4.06 -9.71 23.60
C GLU A 58 -4.98 -9.37 22.40
N ASP A 59 -4.35 -9.37 21.22
CA ASP A 59 -4.90 -8.84 19.98
C ASP A 59 -6.17 -9.61 19.62
N GLN A 60 -7.26 -8.89 19.35
CA GLN A 60 -8.53 -9.48 18.93
C GLN A 60 -8.29 -10.49 17.80
N PRO A 61 -9.01 -11.64 17.78
CA PRO A 61 -8.93 -12.54 16.64
C PRO A 61 -9.22 -11.75 15.35
N PRO A 62 -8.39 -11.91 14.30
CA PRO A 62 -8.51 -11.11 13.09
C PRO A 62 -9.93 -11.21 12.55
N ALA A 63 -10.54 -10.06 12.27
CA ALA A 63 -11.89 -10.00 11.75
C ALA A 63 -11.98 -10.86 10.48
N GLY A 64 -12.81 -11.91 10.55
CA GLY A 64 -12.95 -12.91 9.52
C GLY A 64 -14.26 -12.73 8.78
N LEU A 65 -14.21 -12.75 7.44
CA LEU A 65 -15.37 -12.79 6.58
C LEU A 65 -15.30 -14.07 5.74
N SER A 66 -16.42 -14.77 5.59
CA SER A 66 -16.52 -15.95 4.73
C SER A 66 -17.55 -15.74 3.63
N TYR A 67 -17.24 -16.18 2.42
CA TYR A 67 -18.12 -16.07 1.26
C TYR A 67 -18.11 -17.36 0.44
N THR A 68 -19.29 -17.92 0.20
CA THR A 68 -19.48 -19.09 -0.65
C THR A 68 -19.75 -18.64 -2.08
N VAL A 69 -18.76 -18.78 -2.97
CA VAL A 69 -18.75 -18.15 -4.31
C VAL A 69 -19.81 -18.73 -5.25
N ASP A 70 -20.05 -20.03 -5.16
CA ASP A 70 -20.93 -20.78 -6.05
C ASP A 70 -22.38 -20.89 -5.55
N ASP A 71 -22.65 -20.44 -4.32
CA ASP A 71 -23.99 -20.45 -3.73
C ASP A 71 -24.91 -19.41 -4.37
N HIS A 72 -26.02 -19.87 -4.95
CA HIS A 72 -27.04 -19.01 -5.55
C HIS A 72 -27.77 -18.10 -4.54
N ARG A 73 -27.70 -18.41 -3.24
CA ARG A 73 -28.26 -17.56 -2.19
C ARG A 73 -27.30 -16.45 -1.74
N SER A 74 -26.01 -16.61 -2.04
CA SER A 74 -24.97 -15.67 -1.66
C SER A 74 -24.81 -14.61 -2.75
N SER A 75 -25.08 -13.34 -2.41
CA SER A 75 -24.91 -12.22 -3.34
C SER A 75 -23.54 -11.60 -3.17
N PHE A 76 -22.82 -11.39 -4.29
CA PHE A 76 -21.57 -10.65 -4.30
C PHE A 76 -21.74 -9.22 -3.71
N THR A 77 -22.88 -8.59 -3.95
CA THR A 77 -23.19 -7.26 -3.40
C THR A 77 -23.25 -7.27 -1.88
N GLU A 78 -23.94 -8.25 -1.28
CA GLU A 78 -24.04 -8.37 0.17
C GLU A 78 -22.67 -8.71 0.79
N PHE A 79 -21.90 -9.61 0.17
CA PHE A 79 -20.53 -9.89 0.58
C PHE A 79 -19.65 -8.63 0.65
N ILE A 80 -19.69 -7.77 -0.38
CA ILE A 80 -18.92 -6.52 -0.37
C ILE A 80 -19.47 -5.51 0.66
N LYS A 81 -20.78 -5.49 0.91
CA LYS A 81 -21.36 -4.66 1.97
C LYS A 81 -20.85 -5.09 3.34
N ASP A 82 -20.87 -6.39 3.64
CA ASP A 82 -20.38 -6.93 4.90
C ASP A 82 -18.88 -6.64 5.09
N LEU A 83 -18.08 -6.81 4.03
CA LEU A 83 -16.66 -6.45 4.04
C LEU A 83 -16.44 -4.97 4.36
N ARG A 84 -17.24 -4.08 3.75
CA ARG A 84 -17.17 -2.63 3.99
C ARG A 84 -17.53 -2.28 5.44
N VAL A 85 -18.52 -2.95 6.02
CA VAL A 85 -18.88 -2.76 7.45
C VAL A 85 -17.70 -3.15 8.35
N ILE A 86 -17.09 -4.32 8.10
CA ILE A 86 -15.92 -4.78 8.86
C ILE A 86 -14.75 -3.78 8.73
N LEU A 87 -14.45 -3.33 7.51
CA LEU A 87 -13.36 -2.39 7.26
C LEU A 87 -13.57 -1.02 7.92
N ALA A 88 -14.82 -0.54 7.98
CA ALA A 88 -15.18 0.72 8.63
C ALA A 88 -15.26 0.64 10.16
N ASP A 89 -15.46 -0.56 10.72
CA ASP A 89 -15.56 -0.77 12.16
C ASP A 89 -14.17 -0.92 12.80
N HIS A 90 -13.52 0.20 13.13
CA HIS A 90 -12.25 0.25 13.83
C HIS A 90 -12.24 1.33 14.92
N GLN A 91 -11.23 1.29 15.79
CA GLN A 91 -11.14 2.17 16.97
C GLN A 91 -11.16 3.66 16.61
N ASP A 92 -10.45 4.04 15.55
CA ASP A 92 -10.36 5.41 15.05
C ASP A 92 -11.45 5.77 14.02
N ARG A 93 -12.64 5.15 14.11
CA ARG A 93 -13.71 5.34 13.11
C ARG A 93 -14.02 6.83 12.90
N GLU A 94 -13.92 7.26 11.66
CA GLU A 94 -14.18 8.64 11.23
C GLU A 94 -14.86 8.58 9.86
N ASP A 95 -15.65 9.59 9.49
CA ASP A 95 -16.32 9.66 8.18
C ASP A 95 -15.98 10.99 7.51
N ILE A 96 -15.90 11.04 6.18
CA ILE A 96 -15.61 12.30 5.47
C ILE A 96 -16.63 13.41 5.82
N CYS A 97 -17.89 13.03 6.03
CA CYS A 97 -19.00 13.96 6.22
C CYS A 97 -19.34 14.22 7.69
N ASP A 98 -18.71 13.56 8.67
CA ASP A 98 -19.11 13.59 10.08
C ASP A 98 -19.16 15.00 10.73
N ARG A 99 -18.38 15.97 10.24
CA ARG A 99 -18.36 17.36 10.72
C ARG A 99 -19.16 18.31 9.84
N HIS A 100 -19.87 17.81 8.85
CA HIS A 100 -20.63 18.63 7.92
C HIS A 100 -21.80 19.33 8.63
N VAL A 101 -22.03 20.61 8.31
CA VAL A 101 -23.04 21.46 8.96
C VAL A 101 -24.48 20.99 8.76
N ASP A 102 -24.76 20.35 7.62
CA ASP A 102 -26.04 19.69 7.34
C ASP A 102 -26.12 18.34 8.10
N PRO A 103 -27.05 18.19 9.06
CA PRO A 103 -27.23 16.95 9.83
C PRO A 103 -27.57 15.72 8.98
N ASN A 104 -28.21 15.89 7.82
CA ASN A 104 -28.54 14.78 6.92
C ASN A 104 -27.29 14.22 6.23
N ILE A 105 -26.29 15.07 6.02
CA ILE A 105 -25.02 14.68 5.40
C ILE A 105 -24.11 14.05 6.46
N SER A 106 -23.98 14.67 7.64
CA SER A 106 -23.11 14.18 8.71
C SER A 106 -23.60 12.89 9.39
N SER A 107 -24.91 12.66 9.44
CA SER A 107 -25.47 11.40 9.96
C SER A 107 -25.40 10.24 8.97
N SER A 108 -25.11 10.49 7.69
CA SER A 108 -25.19 9.48 6.64
C SER A 108 -24.17 8.34 6.78
N ARG A 109 -22.99 8.62 7.37
CA ARG A 109 -21.88 7.67 7.54
C ARG A 109 -21.56 6.84 6.30
N LYS A 110 -21.63 7.47 5.12
CA LYS A 110 -21.50 6.80 3.82
C LYS A 110 -20.07 6.72 3.29
N HIS A 111 -19.13 7.43 3.90
CA HIS A 111 -17.76 7.60 3.43
C HIS A 111 -16.77 7.44 4.59
N PRO A 112 -16.71 6.25 5.21
CA PRO A 112 -15.78 5.98 6.29
C PRO A 112 -14.34 6.16 5.83
N LEU A 113 -13.54 6.80 6.67
CA LEU A 113 -12.09 6.84 6.57
C LEU A 113 -11.53 5.51 7.06
N LEU A 114 -10.60 4.94 6.31
CA LEU A 114 -9.82 3.79 6.78
C LEU A 114 -8.91 4.19 7.97
N PRO A 115 -8.40 3.22 8.73
CA PRO A 115 -7.31 3.45 9.67
C PRO A 115 -6.13 4.15 9.00
N LYS A 116 -5.38 4.93 9.77
CA LYS A 116 -4.17 5.58 9.27
C LYS A 116 -3.16 4.51 8.85
N PRO A 117 -2.62 4.56 7.62
CA PRO A 117 -1.63 3.60 7.18
C PRO A 117 -0.37 3.59 8.03
N ARG A 118 0.13 2.39 8.29
CA ARG A 118 1.38 2.16 9.02
C ARG A 118 2.45 1.62 8.07
N ALA A 119 3.69 2.12 8.22
CA ALA A 119 4.79 1.75 7.34
C ALA A 119 5.13 0.25 7.37
N GLU A 120 4.97 -0.38 8.54
CA GLU A 120 5.26 -1.78 8.76
C GLU A 120 3.97 -2.62 8.70
N GLN A 121 3.33 -2.82 9.85
CA GLN A 121 2.14 -3.66 10.00
C GLN A 121 0.87 -2.81 10.14
N PRO A 122 -0.23 -3.19 9.46
CA PRO A 122 -1.53 -2.59 9.73
C PRO A 122 -1.95 -2.83 11.19
N VAL A 123 -2.96 -2.10 11.66
CA VAL A 123 -3.52 -2.34 13.01
C VAL A 123 -4.10 -3.73 13.09
N ARG A 124 -4.81 -4.15 12.04
CA ARG A 124 -5.39 -5.49 11.96
C ARG A 124 -5.30 -6.05 10.54
N TRP A 125 -5.28 -7.37 10.48
CA TRP A 125 -5.39 -8.12 9.23
C TRP A 125 -6.82 -8.63 9.06
N ILE A 126 -7.41 -8.42 7.89
CA ILE A 126 -8.72 -8.94 7.52
C ILE A 126 -8.51 -10.27 6.78
N ARG A 127 -9.17 -11.32 7.27
CA ARG A 127 -9.14 -12.66 6.67
C ARG A 127 -10.42 -12.89 5.88
N ILE A 128 -10.31 -13.01 4.56
CA ILE A 128 -11.46 -13.20 3.68
C ILE A 128 -11.42 -14.63 3.14
N LYS A 129 -12.16 -15.54 3.77
CA LYS A 129 -12.27 -16.92 3.33
C LYS A 129 -13.26 -17.02 2.16
N LEU A 130 -12.73 -17.34 0.99
CA LEU A 130 -13.51 -17.68 -0.18
C LEU A 130 -13.62 -19.20 -0.25
N GLN A 131 -14.83 -19.73 -0.33
CA GLN A 131 -15.08 -21.17 -0.34
C GLN A 131 -16.10 -21.55 -1.40
N LEU A 132 -16.08 -22.81 -1.80
CA LEU A 132 -17.08 -23.41 -2.67
C LEU A 132 -18.04 -24.29 -1.86
N GLN A 133 -19.17 -24.64 -2.43
CA GLN A 133 -20.02 -25.70 -1.90
C GLN A 133 -19.29 -27.04 -2.03
N VAL A 134 -19.56 -27.94 -1.09
CA VAL A 134 -19.04 -29.31 -1.17
C VAL A 134 -19.73 -29.99 -2.35
N VAL A 135 -18.95 -30.49 -3.30
CA VAL A 135 -19.47 -31.32 -4.39
C VAL A 135 -19.70 -32.73 -3.85
N GLU A 136 -20.81 -33.36 -4.25
CA GLU A 136 -21.14 -34.72 -3.86
C GLU A 136 -19.98 -35.67 -4.22
N GLY A 137 -19.41 -36.34 -3.21
CA GLY A 137 -18.26 -37.22 -3.36
C GLY A 137 -16.89 -36.62 -3.00
N GLU A 138 -16.79 -35.31 -2.72
CA GLU A 138 -15.57 -34.72 -2.13
C GLU A 138 -15.65 -34.63 -0.60
N GLU A 139 -14.54 -34.92 0.09
CA GLU A 139 -14.46 -34.90 1.56
C GLU A 139 -14.48 -33.48 2.15
N SER A 140 -14.13 -32.45 1.37
CA SER A 140 -14.07 -31.06 1.83
C SER A 140 -14.19 -30.09 0.67
N SER A 141 -14.83 -28.95 0.90
CA SER A 141 -14.92 -27.90 -0.11
C SER A 141 -13.57 -27.20 -0.32
N SER A 142 -13.29 -26.84 -1.58
CA SER A 142 -12.16 -25.98 -1.89
C SER A 142 -12.33 -24.61 -1.22
N SER A 143 -11.29 -24.15 -0.53
CA SER A 143 -11.28 -22.81 0.07
C SER A 143 -9.89 -22.18 0.04
N ALA A 144 -9.86 -20.86 -0.12
CA ALA A 144 -8.67 -20.04 -0.03
C ALA A 144 -9.00 -18.78 0.78
N THR A 145 -8.11 -18.35 1.65
CA THR A 145 -8.30 -17.15 2.47
C THR A 145 -7.40 -16.04 1.99
N LEU A 146 -7.95 -14.92 1.53
CA LEU A 146 -7.16 -13.73 1.20
C LEU A 146 -6.78 -13.00 2.49
N LEU A 147 -5.53 -12.52 2.56
CA LEU A 147 -5.01 -11.71 3.65
C LEU A 147 -4.92 -10.25 3.21
N MET A 148 -5.76 -9.42 3.82
CA MET A 148 -5.95 -8.02 3.45
C MET A 148 -5.56 -7.09 4.60
N ARG A 149 -4.86 -5.99 4.28
CA ARG A 149 -4.60 -4.91 5.22
C ARG A 149 -5.87 -4.08 5.45
N ASP A 150 -6.17 -3.71 6.69
CA ASP A 150 -7.33 -2.87 6.99
C ASP A 150 -7.15 -1.40 6.59
N ASP A 151 -5.92 -0.90 6.63
CA ASP A 151 -5.59 0.52 6.46
C ASP A 151 -5.60 1.01 5.00
N ASN A 152 -5.45 0.10 4.04
CA ASN A 152 -5.48 0.42 2.61
C ASN A 152 -6.25 -0.59 1.75
N VAL A 153 -6.83 -1.64 2.34
CA VAL A 153 -7.62 -2.68 1.65
C VAL A 153 -6.80 -3.51 0.66
N ASP A 154 -5.47 -3.48 0.72
CA ASP A 154 -4.65 -4.32 -0.16
C ASP A 154 -4.59 -5.76 0.32
N VAL A 155 -4.92 -6.68 -0.59
CA VAL A 155 -4.53 -8.10 -0.47
C VAL A 155 -3.02 -8.23 -0.68
N ILE A 156 -2.35 -8.85 0.29
CA ILE A 156 -0.87 -9.03 0.37
C ILE A 156 -0.47 -10.51 0.22
N GLY A 157 -1.41 -11.41 0.44
CA GLY A 157 -1.13 -12.84 0.44
C GLY A 157 -2.41 -13.66 0.52
N PHE A 158 -2.25 -14.97 0.60
CA PHE A 158 -3.36 -15.88 0.80
C PHE A 158 -2.95 -17.12 1.61
N ILE A 159 -3.93 -17.82 2.16
CA ILE A 159 -3.79 -19.11 2.82
C ILE A 159 -4.55 -20.14 2.00
N ASN A 160 -3.89 -21.24 1.63
CA ASN A 160 -4.53 -22.35 0.90
C ASN A 160 -5.35 -23.24 1.85
N GLN A 161 -6.01 -24.28 1.33
CA GLN A 161 -6.85 -25.17 2.14
C GLN A 161 -6.08 -25.94 3.22
N SER A 162 -4.79 -26.19 2.98
CA SER A 162 -3.89 -26.88 3.91
C SER A 162 -3.35 -25.96 5.01
N GLY A 163 -3.75 -24.68 5.02
CA GLY A 163 -3.29 -23.71 6.02
C GLY A 163 -1.93 -23.09 5.70
N VAL A 164 -1.34 -23.35 4.53
CA VAL A 164 -0.06 -22.75 4.13
C VAL A 164 -0.31 -21.30 3.72
N CYS A 165 0.38 -20.39 4.40
CA CYS A 165 0.34 -18.95 4.12
C CYS A 165 1.40 -18.57 3.07
N TYR A 166 0.99 -17.79 2.08
CA TYR A 166 1.84 -17.28 1.01
C TYR A 166 1.84 -15.75 1.01
N ASP A 167 3.02 -15.15 1.02
CA ASP A 167 3.25 -13.69 0.98
C ASP A 167 3.76 -13.29 -0.42
N PHE A 168 3.19 -12.24 -1.01
CA PHE A 168 3.63 -11.73 -2.31
C PHE A 168 5.02 -11.08 -2.27
N ALA A 169 5.57 -10.81 -1.09
CA ALA A 169 6.87 -10.16 -0.91
C ALA A 169 7.99 -10.77 -1.77
N ASP A 170 8.89 -9.90 -2.22
CA ASP A 170 9.98 -10.26 -3.10
C ASP A 170 11.03 -11.10 -2.35
N ARG A 171 11.31 -12.31 -2.85
CA ARG A 171 12.36 -13.21 -2.33
C ARG A 171 13.74 -12.56 -2.31
N LYS A 172 14.02 -11.63 -3.22
CA LYS A 172 15.32 -10.95 -3.35
C LYS A 172 15.43 -9.71 -2.46
N ARG A 173 14.34 -9.25 -1.85
CA ARG A 173 14.29 -8.07 -0.97
C ARG A 173 13.87 -8.47 0.43
N SER A 174 14.66 -9.38 1.01
CA SER A 174 14.47 -10.03 2.32
C SER A 174 14.20 -9.10 3.51
N ALA A 175 14.38 -7.78 3.36
CA ALA A 175 14.12 -6.78 4.38
C ALA A 175 12.64 -6.38 4.56
N ARG A 176 11.70 -6.83 3.71
CA ARG A 176 10.27 -6.49 3.88
C ARG A 176 9.36 -7.71 3.75
N ARG A 177 9.38 -8.60 4.76
CA ARG A 177 8.22 -9.49 4.99
C ARG A 177 7.02 -8.58 5.26
N ILE A 178 5.96 -8.71 4.46
CA ILE A 178 4.79 -7.84 4.62
C ILE A 178 3.84 -8.48 5.63
N LEU A 179 3.69 -9.81 5.58
CA LEU A 179 2.91 -10.55 6.56
C LEU A 179 3.71 -10.78 7.86
N PRO A 180 3.04 -10.74 9.03
CA PRO A 180 3.65 -11.05 10.31
C PRO A 180 4.28 -12.45 10.36
N GLN A 181 5.30 -12.62 11.19
CA GLN A 181 6.05 -13.87 11.28
C GLN A 181 5.21 -15.01 11.88
N GLU A 182 4.16 -14.71 12.65
CA GLU A 182 3.25 -15.72 13.21
C GLU A 182 2.56 -16.53 12.12
N TYR A 183 2.33 -15.96 10.94
CA TYR A 183 1.77 -16.66 9.78
C TYR A 183 2.74 -17.64 9.13
N LYS A 184 4.04 -17.58 9.47
CA LYS A 184 5.12 -18.38 8.85
C LYS A 184 5.04 -18.38 7.31
N PRO A 185 4.98 -17.20 6.67
CA PRO A 185 4.66 -17.11 5.25
C PRO A 185 5.75 -17.68 4.34
N VAL A 186 5.32 -18.34 3.28
CA VAL A 186 6.14 -18.72 2.12
C VAL A 186 6.19 -17.53 1.16
N LEU A 187 7.38 -17.00 0.92
CA LEU A 187 7.57 -15.85 0.02
C LEU A 187 7.43 -16.28 -1.44
N LEU A 188 6.60 -15.58 -2.21
CA LEU A 188 6.32 -15.92 -3.61
C LEU A 188 7.24 -15.21 -4.60
N GLY A 189 7.75 -14.02 -4.27
CA GLY A 189 8.60 -13.27 -5.19
C GLY A 189 7.85 -12.52 -6.30
N TRP A 190 6.54 -12.35 -6.15
CA TRP A 190 5.66 -11.76 -7.18
C TRP A 190 5.53 -10.24 -7.07
N GLY A 191 5.87 -9.65 -5.92
CA GLY A 191 5.62 -8.25 -5.63
C GLY A 191 4.13 -7.97 -5.41
N ASN A 192 3.77 -6.73 -5.07
CA ASN A 192 2.41 -6.40 -4.58
C ASN A 192 1.53 -5.61 -5.58
N SER A 193 2.05 -5.25 -6.75
CA SER A 193 1.29 -4.53 -7.78
C SER A 193 0.67 -5.50 -8.78
N TYR A 194 -0.40 -5.09 -9.46
CA TYR A 194 -0.97 -5.89 -10.56
C TYR A 194 0.07 -6.27 -11.62
N LYS A 195 0.93 -5.31 -12.00
CA LYS A 195 2.02 -5.52 -12.96
C LYS A 195 3.02 -6.58 -12.48
N SER A 196 3.52 -6.41 -11.25
CA SER A 196 4.53 -7.30 -10.70
C SER A 196 3.99 -8.72 -10.52
N ILE A 197 2.76 -8.86 -10.00
CA ILE A 197 2.16 -10.19 -9.78
C ILE A 197 1.97 -10.92 -11.10
N LEU A 198 1.52 -10.23 -12.16
CA LEU A 198 1.36 -10.84 -13.48
C LEU A 198 2.68 -11.04 -14.25
N GLY A 199 3.79 -10.49 -13.73
CA GLY A 199 5.08 -10.50 -14.41
C GLY A 199 5.12 -9.67 -15.68
N VAL A 200 4.33 -8.58 -15.75
CA VAL A 200 4.17 -7.74 -16.95
C VAL A 200 4.81 -6.37 -16.77
N ARG A 201 5.16 -5.73 -17.89
CA ARG A 201 5.82 -4.41 -17.88
C ARG A 201 4.85 -3.24 -18.05
N LYS A 202 3.79 -3.44 -18.83
CA LYS A 202 2.85 -2.38 -19.21
C LYS A 202 1.51 -2.56 -18.50
N GLU A 203 0.87 -1.44 -18.18
CA GLU A 203 -0.46 -1.44 -17.55
C GLU A 203 -1.56 -1.90 -18.50
N GLU A 204 -1.39 -1.62 -19.78
CA GLU A 204 -2.28 -2.12 -20.82
C GLU A 204 -2.34 -3.66 -20.81
N GLU A 205 -1.21 -4.34 -20.60
CA GLU A 205 -1.17 -5.80 -20.53
C GLU A 205 -1.90 -6.34 -19.28
N VAL A 206 -1.88 -5.61 -18.17
CA VAL A 206 -2.70 -5.94 -16.99
C VAL A 206 -4.18 -5.88 -17.36
N MET A 207 -4.59 -4.80 -18.02
CA MET A 207 -5.97 -4.60 -18.44
C MET A 207 -6.41 -5.67 -19.44
N ASP A 208 -5.57 -6.01 -20.43
CA ASP A 208 -5.87 -7.06 -21.41
C ASP A 208 -6.07 -8.41 -20.74
N ARG A 209 -5.17 -8.80 -19.82
CA ARG A 209 -5.29 -10.08 -19.10
C ARG A 209 -6.57 -10.14 -18.26
N LEU A 210 -6.93 -9.06 -17.57
CA LEU A 210 -8.17 -8.99 -16.78
C LEU A 210 -9.42 -8.97 -17.66
N THR A 211 -9.38 -8.33 -18.84
CA THR A 211 -10.46 -8.39 -19.83
C THR A 211 -10.65 -9.81 -20.34
N SER A 212 -9.58 -10.48 -20.77
CA SER A 212 -9.66 -11.86 -21.27
C SER A 212 -10.05 -12.88 -20.20
N ALA A 213 -9.82 -12.57 -18.92
CA ALA A 213 -10.16 -13.45 -17.80
C ALA A 213 -11.68 -13.55 -17.51
N ASN A 214 -12.51 -12.66 -18.08
CA ASN A 214 -13.96 -12.63 -17.88
C ASN A 214 -14.35 -12.68 -16.38
N LEU A 215 -13.93 -11.65 -15.62
CA LEU A 215 -14.14 -11.60 -14.18
C LEU A 215 -15.64 -11.69 -13.81
N GLY A 216 -15.97 -12.79 -13.12
CA GLY A 216 -17.30 -13.15 -12.66
C GLY A 216 -17.26 -14.45 -11.85
N LYS A 217 -18.42 -15.08 -11.65
CA LYS A 217 -18.62 -16.27 -10.83
C LYS A 217 -17.72 -17.43 -11.27
N THR A 218 -17.69 -17.75 -12.56
CA THR A 218 -16.87 -18.85 -13.11
C THR A 218 -15.38 -18.61 -12.86
N PHE A 219 -14.90 -17.39 -13.13
CA PHE A 219 -13.52 -16.99 -12.83
C PHE A 219 -13.21 -17.15 -11.34
N ALA A 220 -14.07 -16.62 -10.46
CA ALA A 220 -13.86 -16.69 -9.02
C ALA A 220 -13.85 -18.15 -8.51
N THR A 221 -14.74 -19.01 -9.02
CA THR A 221 -14.76 -20.44 -8.70
C THR A 221 -13.47 -21.13 -9.09
N HIS A 222 -12.98 -20.90 -10.31
CA HIS A 222 -11.71 -21.47 -10.78
C HIS A 222 -10.52 -20.93 -9.96
N ALA A 223 -10.55 -19.64 -9.63
CA ALA A 223 -9.50 -19.00 -8.84
C ALA A 223 -9.44 -19.60 -7.43
N VAL A 224 -10.58 -19.80 -6.77
CA VAL A 224 -10.63 -20.47 -5.46
C VAL A 224 -10.12 -21.90 -5.56
N ARG A 225 -10.54 -22.70 -6.55
CA ARG A 225 -10.04 -24.08 -6.72
C ARG A 225 -8.53 -24.14 -6.88
N LEU A 226 -7.98 -23.25 -7.73
CA LEU A 226 -6.56 -23.18 -8.01
C LEU A 226 -5.76 -22.78 -6.78
N LEU A 227 -6.18 -21.73 -6.07
CA LEU A 227 -5.49 -21.24 -4.87
C LEU A 227 -5.65 -22.17 -3.66
N SER A 228 -6.77 -22.88 -3.56
CA SER A 228 -7.04 -23.88 -2.55
C SER A 228 -6.00 -25.01 -2.57
N ARG A 229 -5.60 -25.44 -3.76
CA ARG A 229 -4.65 -26.56 -3.99
C ARG A 229 -3.20 -26.11 -4.25
N TYR A 230 -2.94 -24.80 -4.35
CA TYR A 230 -1.61 -24.27 -4.62
C TYR A 230 -0.56 -24.81 -3.62
N PRO A 231 0.63 -25.26 -4.08
CA PRO A 231 1.20 -25.05 -5.41
C PRO A 231 0.91 -26.16 -6.43
N HIS A 232 0.00 -27.07 -6.12
CA HIS A 232 -0.35 -28.16 -7.02
C HIS A 232 -1.20 -27.65 -8.20
N GLU A 233 -0.97 -28.24 -9.37
CA GLU A 233 -1.77 -28.00 -10.56
C GLU A 233 -3.19 -28.56 -10.36
N VAL A 234 -4.15 -27.97 -11.07
CA VAL A 234 -5.56 -28.39 -11.06
C VAL A 234 -5.99 -28.61 -12.49
N ASP A 235 -6.30 -29.88 -12.81
CA ASP A 235 -6.70 -30.27 -14.16
C ASP A 235 -7.94 -29.50 -14.64
N GLY A 236 -7.93 -29.12 -15.91
CA GLY A 236 -9.04 -28.43 -16.57
C GLY A 236 -9.19 -26.94 -16.23
N ILE A 237 -8.23 -26.33 -15.51
CA ILE A 237 -8.20 -24.89 -15.26
C ILE A 237 -7.06 -24.24 -16.05
N GLU A 238 -7.39 -23.59 -17.17
CA GLU A 238 -6.45 -22.80 -17.99
C GLU A 238 -6.26 -21.39 -17.41
N MET A 239 -5.78 -21.29 -16.17
CA MET A 239 -5.50 -20.02 -15.51
C MET A 239 -4.26 -20.13 -14.63
N THR A 240 -3.42 -19.11 -14.64
CA THR A 240 -2.24 -19.07 -13.75
C THR A 240 -2.65 -18.63 -12.33
N PRO A 241 -1.95 -19.09 -11.27
CA PRO A 241 -2.18 -18.62 -9.90
C PRO A 241 -2.05 -17.09 -9.75
N MET A 242 -1.14 -16.49 -10.53
CA MET A 242 -0.94 -15.04 -10.59
C MET A 242 -2.19 -14.32 -11.12
N LEU A 243 -2.79 -14.82 -12.21
CA LEU A 243 -4.02 -14.26 -12.77
C LEU A 243 -5.20 -14.47 -11.82
N ALA A 244 -5.32 -15.65 -11.21
CA ALA A 244 -6.33 -15.94 -10.20
C ALA A 244 -6.32 -14.92 -9.05
N LEU A 245 -5.13 -14.65 -8.50
CA LEU A 245 -4.98 -13.68 -7.42
C LEU A 245 -5.23 -12.24 -7.86
N VAL A 246 -4.75 -11.84 -9.02
CA VAL A 246 -4.95 -10.48 -9.52
C VAL A 246 -6.42 -10.21 -9.82
N GLY A 247 -7.14 -11.16 -10.41
CA GLY A 247 -8.57 -11.05 -10.60
C GLY A 247 -9.34 -11.02 -9.28
N LEU A 248 -9.03 -11.91 -8.31
CA LEU A 248 -9.67 -11.86 -6.99
C LEU A 248 -9.34 -10.58 -6.21
N LYS A 249 -8.09 -10.10 -6.27
CA LYS A 249 -7.66 -8.83 -5.67
C LYS A 249 -8.47 -7.68 -6.26
N PHE A 250 -8.63 -7.63 -7.58
CA PHE A 250 -9.45 -6.63 -8.24
C PHE A 250 -10.91 -6.72 -7.78
N MET A 251 -11.52 -7.91 -7.92
CA MET A 251 -12.93 -8.13 -7.60
C MET A 251 -13.24 -7.77 -6.15
N VAL A 252 -12.42 -8.17 -5.18
CA VAL A 252 -12.70 -7.96 -3.75
C VAL A 252 -12.26 -6.56 -3.30
N SER A 253 -10.98 -6.20 -3.49
CA SER A 253 -10.40 -4.97 -2.93
C SER A 253 -10.98 -3.72 -3.59
N GLU A 254 -11.06 -3.72 -4.92
CA GLU A 254 -11.54 -2.53 -5.65
C GLU A 254 -13.04 -2.35 -5.51
N SER A 255 -13.81 -3.44 -5.41
CA SER A 255 -15.24 -3.34 -5.06
C SER A 255 -15.45 -2.85 -3.63
N ALA A 256 -14.59 -3.21 -2.67
CA ALA A 256 -14.67 -2.66 -1.33
C ALA A 256 -14.43 -1.15 -1.33
N ARG A 257 -13.42 -0.67 -2.09
CA ARG A 257 -13.08 0.75 -2.21
C ARG A 257 -14.10 1.57 -3.00
N MET A 258 -14.54 1.07 -4.16
CA MET A 258 -15.24 1.86 -5.19
C MET A 258 -16.62 1.28 -5.53
N ASN A 259 -17.65 2.14 -5.56
CA ASN A 259 -19.02 1.78 -5.95
C ASN A 259 -19.12 1.35 -7.42
N PRO A 260 -18.51 2.04 -8.42
CA PRO A 260 -18.62 1.63 -9.82
C PRO A 260 -18.03 0.24 -10.10
N VAL A 261 -16.96 -0.14 -9.40
CA VAL A 261 -16.33 -1.46 -9.53
C VAL A 261 -17.25 -2.54 -8.95
N ARG A 262 -17.75 -2.34 -7.72
CA ARG A 262 -18.72 -3.24 -7.09
C ARG A 262 -19.93 -3.47 -8.00
N ASP A 263 -20.51 -2.39 -8.52
CA ASP A 263 -21.74 -2.45 -9.29
C ASP A 263 -21.56 -3.15 -10.63
N THR A 264 -20.41 -2.96 -11.29
CA THR A 264 -20.12 -3.61 -12.56
C THR A 264 -19.80 -5.09 -12.36
N ILE A 265 -19.02 -5.45 -11.34
CA ILE A 265 -18.77 -6.86 -11.01
C ILE A 265 -20.07 -7.57 -10.61
N ALA A 266 -20.92 -6.94 -9.80
CA ALA A 266 -22.20 -7.52 -9.41
C ALA A 266 -23.13 -7.76 -10.61
N ARG A 267 -23.24 -6.79 -11.54
CA ARG A 267 -24.05 -6.94 -12.76
C ARG A 267 -23.49 -8.01 -13.70
N GLY A 268 -22.16 -8.08 -13.81
CA GLY A 268 -21.47 -9.06 -14.65
C GLY A 268 -21.14 -10.38 -13.96
N TRP A 269 -21.70 -10.63 -12.76
CA TRP A 269 -21.30 -11.76 -11.92
C TRP A 269 -21.52 -13.09 -12.64
N ASP A 270 -22.72 -13.33 -13.18
CA ASP A 270 -23.04 -14.60 -13.83
C ASP A 270 -22.53 -14.70 -15.27
N THR A 271 -22.23 -13.55 -15.92
CA THR A 271 -21.82 -13.49 -17.33
C THR A 271 -20.31 -13.39 -17.53
N GLY A 272 -19.54 -13.05 -16.48
CA GLY A 272 -18.11 -12.76 -16.59
C GLY A 272 -17.79 -11.41 -17.23
N THR A 273 -18.77 -10.55 -17.44
CA THR A 273 -18.59 -9.23 -18.08
C THR A 273 -18.37 -8.11 -17.06
N GLY A 274 -17.95 -8.46 -15.85
CA GLY A 274 -17.87 -7.51 -14.74
C GLY A 274 -16.68 -6.55 -14.80
N PHE A 275 -15.68 -6.84 -15.64
CA PHE A 275 -14.50 -6.00 -15.82
C PHE A 275 -14.57 -5.18 -17.12
N THR A 276 -14.16 -3.92 -17.05
CA THR A 276 -13.84 -3.09 -18.22
C THR A 276 -12.54 -2.33 -17.97
N LYS A 277 -11.82 -1.96 -19.03
CA LYS A 277 -10.59 -1.18 -18.92
C LYS A 277 -10.84 0.19 -18.27
N GLN A 278 -12.01 0.79 -18.51
CA GLN A 278 -12.39 2.07 -17.91
C GLN A 278 -12.44 2.00 -16.38
N LEU A 279 -12.81 0.85 -15.78
CA LEU A 279 -12.80 0.73 -14.33
C LEU A 279 -11.40 0.98 -13.74
N MET A 280 -10.35 0.54 -14.45
CA MET A 280 -8.97 0.76 -14.02
C MET A 280 -8.57 2.24 -14.13
N THR A 281 -8.79 2.82 -15.30
CA THR A 281 -8.34 4.20 -15.62
C THR A 281 -9.12 5.27 -14.86
N ASP A 282 -10.41 5.06 -14.64
CA ASP A 282 -11.30 6.08 -14.09
C ASP A 282 -11.50 5.96 -12.58
N TYR A 283 -11.25 4.79 -11.99
CA TYR A 283 -11.51 4.57 -10.57
C TYR A 283 -10.31 3.99 -9.83
N VAL A 284 -9.80 2.83 -10.25
CA VAL A 284 -8.75 2.12 -9.48
C VAL A 284 -7.47 2.94 -9.38
N TRP A 285 -6.94 3.46 -10.49
CA TRP A 285 -5.73 4.28 -10.48
C TRP A 285 -5.94 5.68 -9.89
N LYS A 286 -7.18 6.18 -9.89
CA LYS A 286 -7.53 7.50 -9.33
C LYS A 286 -7.89 7.44 -7.84
N TYR A 287 -8.02 6.25 -7.25
CA TYR A 287 -8.48 6.05 -5.87
C TYR A 287 -7.76 6.93 -4.83
N VAL A 288 -6.42 6.99 -4.91
CA VAL A 288 -5.60 7.78 -3.98
C VAL A 288 -5.88 9.27 -4.13
N GLU A 289 -5.96 9.76 -5.36
CA GLU A 289 -6.25 11.16 -5.67
C GLU A 289 -7.67 11.55 -5.25
N MET A 290 -8.67 10.71 -5.56
CA MET A 290 -10.06 10.91 -5.15
C MET A 290 -10.19 10.96 -3.62
N SER A 291 -9.54 10.03 -2.92
CA SER A 291 -9.48 10.03 -1.46
C SER A 291 -8.86 11.32 -0.91
N ARG A 292 -7.79 11.80 -1.55
CA ARG A 292 -7.10 13.04 -1.17
C ARG A 292 -8.01 14.26 -1.32
N ARG A 293 -8.79 14.34 -2.41
CA ARG A 293 -9.75 15.44 -2.64
C ARG A 293 -10.83 15.47 -1.57
N LEU A 294 -11.40 14.32 -1.19
CA LEU A 294 -12.36 14.24 -0.09
C LEU A 294 -11.79 14.69 1.24
N ARG A 295 -10.57 14.24 1.58
CA ARG A 295 -9.90 14.67 2.82
C ARG A 295 -9.57 16.16 2.81
N HIS A 296 -9.19 16.71 1.65
CA HIS A 296 -8.93 18.14 1.50
C HIS A 296 -10.21 18.96 1.74
N TRP A 297 -11.30 18.55 1.10
CA TRP A 297 -12.62 19.17 1.30
C TRP A 297 -13.05 19.15 2.78
N LYS A 298 -12.88 18.01 3.46
CA LYS A 298 -13.12 17.91 4.92
C LYS A 298 -12.22 18.86 5.72
N ARG A 299 -10.92 18.90 5.44
CA ARG A 299 -9.93 19.74 6.17
C ARG A 299 -10.19 21.23 5.97
N GLY A 300 -10.69 21.63 4.80
CA GLY A 300 -11.14 22.99 4.50
C GLY A 300 -12.50 23.35 5.10
N ASN A 301 -13.00 22.58 6.09
CA ASN A 301 -14.32 22.75 6.70
C ASN A 301 -15.45 22.82 5.67
N TYR A 302 -15.33 22.10 4.57
CA TYR A 302 -16.34 22.03 3.50
C TYR A 302 -16.61 23.37 2.81
N ALA A 303 -15.69 24.34 2.90
CA ALA A 303 -15.85 25.67 2.31
C ALA A 303 -15.80 25.66 0.78
N GLU A 304 -15.03 24.72 0.21
CA GLU A 304 -14.95 24.53 -1.24
C GLU A 304 -16.16 23.79 -1.79
N ARG A 305 -16.32 23.85 -3.13
CA ARG A 305 -17.36 23.13 -3.85
C ARG A 305 -17.34 21.65 -3.48
N ARG A 306 -18.55 21.10 -3.22
CA ARG A 306 -18.74 19.69 -2.89
C ARG A 306 -18.20 18.77 -4.01
N PRO A 307 -17.32 17.81 -3.69
CA PRO A 307 -16.77 16.85 -4.65
C PRO A 307 -17.77 15.71 -4.92
N ASP A 308 -18.81 16.01 -5.69
CA ASP A 308 -19.96 15.10 -5.92
C ASP A 308 -19.57 13.81 -6.65
N SER A 309 -18.58 13.84 -7.54
CA SER A 309 -18.05 12.65 -8.22
C SER A 309 -17.41 11.69 -7.22
N GLU A 310 -16.48 12.20 -6.41
CA GLU A 310 -15.75 11.41 -5.44
C GLU A 310 -16.71 10.82 -4.41
N LEU A 311 -17.63 11.62 -3.86
CA LEU A 311 -18.65 11.14 -2.91
C LEU A 311 -19.60 10.10 -3.54
N ARG A 312 -19.79 10.08 -4.85
CA ARG A 312 -20.59 9.04 -5.50
C ARG A 312 -19.80 7.74 -5.67
N ASP A 313 -18.53 7.88 -6.05
CA ASP A 313 -17.76 6.77 -6.59
C ASP A 313 -16.96 6.03 -5.50
N ILE A 314 -16.46 6.73 -4.48
CA ILE A 314 -15.70 6.11 -3.40
C ILE A 314 -16.59 5.74 -2.21
N TYR A 315 -16.32 4.58 -1.63
CA TYR A 315 -16.95 4.14 -0.39
C TYR A 315 -15.96 4.23 0.77
N LEU A 316 -14.85 3.48 0.70
CA LEU A 316 -13.81 3.48 1.74
C LEU A 316 -12.73 4.50 1.39
N VAL A 317 -12.59 5.55 2.20
CA VAL A 317 -11.66 6.64 1.91
C VAL A 317 -10.31 6.36 2.54
N LEU A 318 -9.25 6.33 1.73
CA LEU A 318 -7.89 6.15 2.24
C LEU A 318 -7.57 7.25 3.26
N ASN A 319 -6.84 6.94 4.33
CA ASN A 319 -6.49 7.90 5.39
C ASN A 319 -4.98 8.15 5.49
N VAL A 320 -4.33 8.41 4.35
CA VAL A 320 -2.91 8.81 4.37
C VAL A 320 -2.79 10.23 4.92
N HIS A 321 -2.06 10.36 6.03
CA HIS A 321 -1.46 11.64 6.41
C HIS A 321 -0.56 12.08 5.27
N ALA A 322 -0.54 13.38 4.98
CA ALA A 322 0.28 13.95 3.92
C ALA A 322 1.77 13.93 4.33
N GLU A 323 2.32 12.78 4.68
CA GLU A 323 3.76 12.57 4.70
C GLU A 323 4.18 12.32 3.25
N LEU A 324 5.09 13.17 2.76
CA LEU A 324 5.55 13.16 1.38
C LEU A 324 6.49 11.97 1.19
N VAL A 325 5.93 10.81 0.83
CA VAL A 325 6.70 9.61 0.53
C VAL A 325 6.83 9.48 -0.99
N TYR A 326 8.06 9.55 -1.51
CA TYR A 326 8.34 9.23 -2.91
C TYR A 326 8.99 7.84 -3.00
N THR A 327 8.37 6.95 -3.77
CA THR A 327 8.99 5.67 -4.13
C THR A 327 9.68 5.81 -5.50
N ILE A 328 11.00 5.82 -5.50
CA ILE A 328 11.85 5.94 -6.70
C ILE A 328 11.68 4.67 -7.53
N GLY A 329 11.31 4.81 -8.80
CA GLY A 329 11.17 3.69 -9.76
C GLY A 329 9.74 3.44 -10.28
N ASP A 330 8.75 4.21 -9.83
CA ASP A 330 7.38 4.20 -10.38
C ASP A 330 7.02 5.60 -10.91
N GLU A 331 6.81 5.70 -12.22
CA GLU A 331 6.54 6.98 -12.91
C GLU A 331 5.22 7.61 -12.45
N ILE A 332 4.21 6.79 -12.13
CA ILE A 332 2.91 7.28 -11.62
C ILE A 332 3.08 7.82 -10.19
N SER A 333 3.89 7.13 -9.36
CA SER A 333 4.29 7.62 -8.04
C SER A 333 5.05 8.95 -8.10
N PHE A 334 5.84 9.20 -9.16
CA PHE A 334 6.58 10.47 -9.29
C PHE A 334 5.66 11.66 -9.56
N ILE A 335 4.72 11.53 -10.50
CA ILE A 335 3.78 12.62 -10.83
C ILE A 335 2.90 12.95 -9.62
N SER A 336 2.39 11.92 -8.94
CA SER A 336 1.59 12.08 -7.73
C SER A 336 2.40 12.74 -6.61
N PHE A 337 3.62 12.25 -6.37
CA PHE A 337 4.55 12.83 -5.40
C PHE A 337 4.87 14.30 -5.68
N MET A 338 5.23 14.65 -6.92
CA MET A 338 5.57 16.02 -7.29
C MET A 338 4.37 16.96 -7.13
N THR A 339 3.17 16.47 -7.42
CA THR A 339 1.92 17.21 -7.21
C THR A 339 1.66 17.44 -5.72
N ASP A 340 1.89 16.43 -4.88
CA ASP A 340 1.81 16.55 -3.42
C ASP A 340 2.87 17.50 -2.85
N LEU A 341 4.10 17.41 -3.35
CA LEU A 341 5.23 18.23 -2.89
C LEU A 341 4.98 19.70 -3.21
N ARG A 342 4.59 20.02 -4.44
CA ARG A 342 4.27 21.38 -4.88
C ARG A 342 3.15 21.99 -4.05
N ARG A 343 2.06 21.24 -3.83
CA ARG A 343 0.97 21.68 -2.96
C ARG A 343 1.42 21.90 -1.53
N LYS A 344 2.17 20.96 -0.95
CA LYS A 344 2.66 21.11 0.42
C LYS A 344 3.58 22.32 0.55
N LEU A 345 4.43 22.58 -0.44
CA LEU A 345 5.29 23.77 -0.54
C LEU A 345 4.48 25.08 -0.64
N ALA A 346 3.32 25.08 -1.28
CA ALA A 346 2.41 26.21 -1.40
C ALA A 346 1.61 26.51 -0.12
N GLU A 347 1.39 25.52 0.76
CA GLU A 347 0.62 25.69 2.00
C GLU A 347 1.43 26.44 3.08
N HIS A 348 1.48 27.78 3.09
CA HIS A 348 2.15 28.57 4.14
C HIS A 348 1.41 29.88 4.48
N PRO A 349 1.70 30.54 5.62
CA PRO A 349 0.95 31.73 6.07
C PRO A 349 0.98 32.90 5.08
N ASP A 350 2.07 33.04 4.34
CA ASP A 350 2.24 34.06 3.29
C ASP A 350 1.87 33.52 1.88
N SER A 351 0.94 32.57 1.75
CA SER A 351 0.64 31.94 0.46
C SER A 351 0.13 32.96 -0.55
N GLU A 352 0.86 33.11 -1.64
CA GLU A 352 0.54 34.01 -2.76
C GLU A 352 0.54 33.17 -4.06
N ASP A 353 -0.33 33.50 -5.00
CA ASP A 353 -0.29 32.97 -6.37
C ASP A 353 0.05 34.12 -7.31
N ILE A 354 0.99 33.90 -8.24
CA ILE A 354 1.46 34.93 -9.17
C ILE A 354 0.31 35.49 -10.04
N LEU A 355 -0.69 34.66 -10.33
CA LEU A 355 -1.88 35.03 -11.10
C LEU A 355 -3.08 35.37 -10.21
N GLY A 356 -2.93 35.24 -8.89
CA GLY A 356 -3.95 35.64 -7.92
C GLY A 356 -4.29 37.13 -8.03
N GLY A 357 -5.53 37.44 -8.40
CA GLY A 357 -5.99 38.82 -8.58
C GLY A 357 -5.62 39.45 -9.93
N HIS A 358 -5.19 38.65 -10.92
CA HIS A 358 -4.98 39.13 -12.28
C HIS A 358 -6.31 39.64 -12.90
N LYS A 359 -6.25 40.70 -13.71
CA LYS A 359 -7.44 41.35 -14.29
C LYS A 359 -8.12 40.54 -15.39
N ASP A 360 -7.40 39.58 -15.97
CA ASP A 360 -7.96 38.63 -16.93
C ASP A 360 -8.51 37.42 -16.15
N PRO A 361 -9.84 37.22 -16.15
CA PRO A 361 -10.48 36.13 -15.41
C PRO A 361 -10.01 34.75 -15.87
N ASN A 362 -9.63 34.59 -17.15
CA ASN A 362 -9.10 33.31 -17.65
C ASN A 362 -7.73 32.96 -17.08
N LEU A 363 -6.98 33.96 -16.57
CA LEU A 363 -5.68 33.77 -15.95
C LEU A 363 -5.77 33.78 -14.42
N SER A 364 -6.72 34.50 -13.82
CA SER A 364 -6.90 34.47 -12.36
C SER A 364 -7.59 33.20 -11.86
N GLU A 365 -8.35 32.51 -12.71
CA GLU A 365 -9.06 31.27 -12.36
C GLU A 365 -8.18 30.01 -12.47
N THR A 366 -6.96 30.10 -13.02
CA THR A 366 -6.07 28.93 -13.14
C THR A 366 -5.44 28.53 -11.81
N GLY A 367 -5.09 29.48 -10.93
CA GLY A 367 -4.62 29.18 -9.57
C GLY A 367 -3.42 28.23 -9.46
N ASP A 368 -2.61 28.14 -10.51
CA ASP A 368 -1.61 27.08 -10.72
C ASP A 368 -0.16 27.53 -10.46
N HIS A 369 0.06 28.75 -9.96
CA HIS A 369 1.41 29.32 -9.78
C HIS A 369 1.66 29.84 -8.36
N PRO A 370 1.57 28.97 -7.34
CA PRO A 370 1.87 29.34 -5.97
C PRO A 370 3.35 29.68 -5.78
N VAL A 371 3.60 30.78 -5.10
CA VAL A 371 4.94 31.21 -4.70
C VAL A 371 5.41 30.39 -3.49
N LEU A 372 6.72 30.21 -3.35
CA LEU A 372 7.30 29.62 -2.14
C LEU A 372 7.28 30.62 -0.98
N ALA A 373 7.38 30.10 0.25
CA ALA A 373 7.49 30.94 1.44
C ALA A 373 8.65 31.94 1.32
N LYS A 374 8.41 33.20 1.74
CA LYS A 374 9.39 34.28 1.67
C LYS A 374 10.68 33.89 2.40
N GLN A 375 11.80 33.96 1.69
CA GLN A 375 13.11 33.70 2.25
C GLN A 375 13.59 34.96 2.98
N ARG A 376 13.95 34.82 4.26
CA ARG A 376 14.50 35.89 5.09
C ARG A 376 15.97 35.58 5.32
N ALA A 377 16.86 36.48 4.92
CA ALA A 377 18.30 36.23 4.81
C ALA A 377 18.97 35.85 6.14
N ASP A 378 18.40 36.28 7.28
CA ASP A 378 19.01 36.17 8.60
C ASP A 378 18.15 35.36 9.60
N GLU A 379 17.08 34.70 9.14
CA GLU A 379 16.17 33.90 9.98
C GLU A 379 16.15 32.43 9.56
N GLN A 380 15.83 31.53 10.50
CA GLN A 380 15.56 30.13 10.15
C GLN A 380 14.40 30.04 9.15
N PRO A 381 14.39 29.02 8.27
CA PRO A 381 13.30 28.83 7.33
C PRO A 381 11.97 28.73 8.07
N ALA A 382 10.92 29.32 7.50
CA ALA A 382 9.58 29.38 8.10
C ALA A 382 9.02 27.99 8.48
N ARG A 383 9.52 26.93 7.86
CA ARG A 383 9.24 25.54 8.20
C ARG A 383 10.24 24.58 7.58
N TRP A 384 10.30 23.39 8.14
CA TRP A 384 10.97 22.22 7.56
C TRP A 384 9.92 21.28 6.97
N ILE A 385 10.15 20.80 5.74
CA ILE A 385 9.31 19.77 5.10
C ILE A 385 10.12 18.49 5.06
N HIS A 386 9.64 17.49 5.77
CA HIS A 386 10.23 16.15 5.73
C HIS A 386 9.67 15.40 4.53
N VAL A 387 10.57 14.95 3.66
CA VAL A 387 10.29 14.12 2.50
C VAL A 387 10.98 12.79 2.73
N THR A 388 10.21 11.70 2.69
CA THR A 388 10.75 10.36 2.80
C THR A 388 10.98 9.81 1.41
N LEU A 389 12.25 9.65 1.03
CA LEU A 389 12.63 9.01 -0.23
C LEU A 389 12.83 7.52 0.00
N GLN A 390 12.18 6.69 -0.81
CA GLN A 390 12.35 5.24 -0.77
C GLN A 390 12.82 4.75 -2.13
N ALA A 391 13.98 4.09 -2.19
CA ALA A 391 14.49 3.51 -3.43
C ALA A 391 13.96 2.10 -3.64
N VAL A 392 13.41 1.83 -4.83
CA VAL A 392 13.28 0.48 -5.39
C VAL A 392 14.65 0.16 -5.97
N GLU A 393 15.48 -0.60 -5.25
CA GLU A 393 16.83 -0.95 -5.73
C GLU A 393 16.72 -1.73 -7.05
N GLY A 394 16.94 -1.02 -8.16
CA GLY A 394 17.11 -1.57 -9.50
C GLY A 394 18.58 -1.95 -9.65
N ARG A 395 18.83 -3.16 -10.14
CA ARG A 395 20.19 -3.63 -10.44
C ARG A 395 20.91 -2.58 -11.29
N GLY A 396 22.01 -2.06 -10.78
CA GLY A 396 22.99 -1.39 -11.62
C GLY A 396 23.38 -2.33 -12.75
N ASN A 397 23.26 -1.86 -13.99
CA ASN A 397 23.92 -2.49 -15.12
C ASN A 397 25.42 -2.44 -14.84
N VAL A 398 25.98 -3.56 -14.39
CA VAL A 398 27.40 -3.82 -14.61
C VAL A 398 27.52 -4.01 -16.11
N VAL A 399 28.01 -2.97 -16.77
CA VAL A 399 28.51 -3.09 -18.14
C VAL A 399 29.75 -3.96 -18.03
N ASP A 400 29.62 -5.24 -18.37
CA ASP A 400 30.77 -6.10 -18.60
C ASP A 400 31.54 -5.50 -19.78
N ASN A 401 32.70 -4.92 -19.49
CA ASN A 401 33.69 -4.58 -20.51
C ASN A 401 34.11 -5.88 -21.20
N PRO A 402 34.04 -5.99 -22.54
CA PRO A 402 34.63 -7.11 -23.23
C PRO A 402 36.15 -7.04 -23.06
N VAL A 403 36.70 -8.09 -22.46
CA VAL A 403 38.14 -8.36 -22.41
C VAL A 403 38.63 -8.48 -23.86
N HIS A 404 39.62 -7.66 -24.20
CA HIS A 404 40.41 -7.82 -25.42
C HIS A 404 41.11 -9.19 -25.40
N GLU A 405 40.77 -10.06 -26.35
CA GLU A 405 41.67 -11.14 -26.76
C GLU A 405 42.68 -10.57 -27.76
N GLY A 406 43.95 -10.66 -27.39
CA GLY A 406 45.12 -10.64 -28.24
C GLY A 406 46.04 -11.77 -27.81
#